data_AF-A0A2V4AZI3-F1
#
_entry.id   AF-A0A2V4AZI3-F1
#
_cell.length_a   1.000
_cell.length_b   1.000
_cell.length_c   1.000
_cell.angle_alpha   90.00
_cell.angle_beta   90.00
_cell.angle_gamma   90.00
#
_symmetry.space_group_name_H-M   'P 1'
#
loop_
_entity.id
_entity.type
_entity.pdbx_description
1 polymer ?
#
loop_
_entity_poly.entity_id
_entity_poly.type
_entity_poly.pdbx_seq_one_letter_code
_entity_poly.pdbx_strand_id
1 'polypeptide(L)' 'MSWEQLLDIYTEAADGARAERETPPQACPNDGEPLRTGPDGELYCPFDGWRPDGLYIGSC' A
#
# COMPACT_ATOMS: atom_id res chain seq x y z
N MET A 1 27.22 15.70 10.23
CA MET A 1 25.82 15.99 9.92
C MET A 1 25.74 17.41 9.40
N SER A 2 25.99 17.58 8.09
CA SER A 2 25.73 18.85 7.41
C SER A 2 24.24 18.97 7.06
N TRP A 3 23.79 20.18 6.75
CA TRP A 3 22.43 20.42 6.27
C TRP A 3 22.15 19.69 4.94
N GLU A 4 23.14 19.61 4.05
CA GLU A 4 23.07 18.88 2.78
C GLU A 4 22.82 17.37 3.02
N GLN A 5 23.52 16.77 3.98
CA GLN A 5 23.29 15.38 4.36
C GLN A 5 21.85 15.11 4.84
N LEU A 6 21.21 16.08 5.50
CA LEU A 6 19.80 15.94 5.91
C LEU A 6 18.84 16.01 4.72
N LEU A 7 19.15 16.85 3.72
CA LEU A 7 18.37 16.94 2.49
C LEU A 7 18.48 15.67 1.65
N ASP A 8 19.67 15.07 1.57
CA ASP A 8 19.88 13.81 0.86
C ASP A 8 19.04 12.68 1.47
N ILE A 9 19.07 12.53 2.81
CA ILE A 9 18.25 11.55 3.53
C ILE A 9 16.76 11.76 3.25
N TYR A 10 16.29 13.01 3.29
CA TYR A 10 14.89 13.32 3.03
C TYR A 10 14.49 12.97 1.59
N THR A 11 15.35 13.28 0.63
CA THR A 11 15.08 13.03 -0.80
C THR A 11 15.01 11.53 -1.07
N GLU A 12 15.96 10.75 -0.53
CA GLU A 12 15.97 9.29 -0.64
C GLU A 12 14.69 8.67 -0.04
N ALA A 13 14.27 9.13 1.15
CA ALA A 13 13.04 8.67 1.78
C ALA A 13 11.79 9.03 0.96
N ALA A 14 11.74 10.22 0.37
CA ALA A 14 10.63 10.67 -0.46
C ALA A 14 10.52 9.86 -1.76
N ASP A 15 11.66 9.55 -2.39
CA ASP A 15 11.72 8.71 -3.58
C ASP A 15 11.31 7.26 -3.29
N GLY A 16 11.76 6.69 -2.17
CA GLY A 16 11.33 5.37 -1.70
C GLY A 16 9.82 5.30 -1.46
N ALA A 17 9.27 6.27 -0.73
CA ALA A 17 7.83 6.34 -0.45
C ALA A 17 6.98 6.57 -1.72
N ARG A 18 7.54 7.20 -2.77
CA ARG A 18 6.86 7.32 -4.08
C ARG A 18 6.80 5.96 -4.78
N ALA A 19 7.92 5.25 -4.84
CA ALA A 19 7.98 3.92 -5.47
C ALA A 19 7.07 2.89 -4.77
N GLU A 20 6.98 2.94 -3.44
CA GLU A 20 6.06 2.08 -2.67
C GLU A 20 4.59 2.36 -2.99
N ARG A 21 4.22 3.65 -3.15
CA ARG A 21 2.84 4.04 -3.51
C ARG A 21 2.45 3.66 -4.94
N GLU A 22 3.41 3.59 -5.85
CA GLU A 22 3.18 3.16 -7.24
C GLU A 22 3.05 1.63 -7.35
N THR A 23 3.53 0.89 -6.36
CA THR A 23 3.45 -0.58 -6.33
C THR A 23 2.09 -0.99 -5.76
N PRO A 24 1.30 -1.83 -6.46
CA PRO A 24 0.07 -2.35 -5.91
C PRO A 24 0.35 -3.12 -4.59
N PRO A 25 -0.40 -2.84 -3.52
CA PRO A 25 -0.22 -3.55 -2.26
C PRO A 25 -0.49 -5.03 -2.49
N GLN A 26 0.40 -5.89 -2.00
CA GLN A 26 0.25 -7.36 -2.06
C GLN A 26 -0.37 -7.93 -0.78
N ALA A 27 -0.37 -7.12 0.28
CA ALA A 27 -0.90 -7.45 1.59
C ALA A 27 -1.87 -6.35 2.04
N CYS A 28 -2.81 -6.71 2.91
CA CYS A 28 -3.72 -5.75 3.49
C CYS A 28 -2.95 -4.76 4.39
N PRO A 29 -3.27 -3.47 4.35
CA PRO A 29 -2.61 -2.46 5.18
C PRO A 29 -2.96 -2.60 6.68
N ASN A 30 -4.07 -3.25 7.01
CA ASN A 30 -4.60 -3.30 8.37
C ASN A 30 -4.03 -4.46 9.21
N ASP A 31 -3.81 -5.63 8.61
CA ASP A 31 -3.35 -6.85 9.29
C ASP A 31 -2.11 -7.52 8.66
N GLY A 32 -1.71 -7.10 7.46
CA GLY A 32 -0.60 -7.68 6.71
C GLY A 32 -0.91 -9.03 6.05
N GLU A 33 -2.16 -9.51 6.06
CA GLU A 33 -2.52 -10.74 5.35
C GLU A 33 -2.39 -10.56 3.83
N PRO A 34 -1.98 -11.60 3.07
CA PRO A 34 -1.94 -11.52 1.61
C PRO A 34 -3.33 -11.27 1.03
N LEU A 35 -3.41 -10.36 0.05
CA LEU A 35 -4.66 -10.13 -0.69
C LEU A 35 -5.06 -11.40 -1.45
N ARG A 36 -6.35 -11.69 -1.47
CA ARG A 36 -6.92 -12.81 -2.23
C ARG A 36 -7.65 -12.29 -3.46
N THR A 37 -7.64 -13.10 -4.51
CA THR A 37 -8.42 -12.84 -5.73
C THR A 37 -9.85 -13.31 -5.51
N GLY A 38 -10.80 -12.39 -5.67
CA GLY A 38 -12.23 -12.63 -5.66
C GLY A 38 -12.74 -13.28 -6.95
N PRO A 39 -14.03 -13.64 -7.00
CA PRO A 39 -14.63 -14.30 -8.15
C PRO A 39 -14.62 -13.47 -9.44
N ASP A 40 -14.61 -12.13 -9.35
CA ASP A 40 -14.56 -11.23 -10.53
C ASP A 40 -13.13 -10.75 -10.84
N GLY A 41 -12.10 -11.32 -10.20
CA GLY A 41 -10.68 -11.00 -10.41
C GLY A 41 -10.14 -9.84 -9.56
N GLU A 42 -10.96 -9.26 -8.70
CA GLU A 42 -10.60 -8.19 -7.77
C GLU A 42 -9.74 -8.70 -6.60
N LEU A 43 -8.74 -7.92 -6.19
CA LEU A 43 -7.98 -8.19 -4.97
C LEU A 43 -8.76 -7.66 -3.76
N TYR A 44 -8.95 -8.51 -2.75
CA TYR A 44 -9.59 -8.14 -1.50
C TYR A 44 -8.87 -8.73 -0.29
N CYS A 45 -8.99 -8.05 0.84
CA CYS A 45 -8.51 -8.53 2.12
C CYS A 45 -9.48 -9.56 2.73
N PRO A 46 -9.05 -10.77 3.10
CA PRO A 46 -9.94 -11.78 3.67
C PRO A 46 -10.45 -11.46 5.08
N PHE A 47 -9.78 -10.60 5.84
CA PHE A 47 -10.15 -10.25 7.21
C PHE A 47 -11.28 -9.22 7.30
N ASP A 48 -11.13 -8.08 6.62
CA ASP A 48 -12.04 -6.94 6.70
C ASP A 48 -12.69 -6.56 5.37
N GLY A 49 -12.27 -7.20 4.27
CA GLY A 49 -12.78 -6.91 2.95
C GLY A 49 -12.21 -5.67 2.26
N TRP A 50 -11.12 -5.09 2.78
CA TRP A 50 -10.46 -3.94 2.15
C TRP A 50 -9.99 -4.26 0.72
N ARG A 51 -10.10 -3.28 -0.19
CA ARG A 51 -9.64 -3.37 -1.58
C ARG A 51 -8.59 -2.29 -1.90
N PRO A 52 -7.64 -2.56 -2.81
CA PRO A 52 -6.62 -1.58 -3.22
C PRO A 52 -7.15 -0.30 -3.87
N ASP A 53 -8.40 -0.30 -4.35
CA ASP A 53 -9.10 0.88 -4.88
C ASP A 53 -9.68 1.79 -3.77
N GLY A 54 -9.48 1.44 -2.49
CA GLY A 54 -9.98 2.18 -1.34
C GLY A 54 -11.43 1.86 -0.97
N LEU A 55 -12.04 0.86 -1.61
CA LEU A 55 -13.39 0.38 -1.31
C LEU A 55 -13.34 -0.86 -0.39
N TYR A 56 -14.50 -1.24 0.16
CA TYR A 56 -14.64 -2.47 0.94
C TYR A 56 -15.67 -3.38 0.28
N ILE A 57 -15.44 -4.71 0.30
CA ILE A 57 -16.48 -5.66 -0.10
C ILE A 57 -17.69 -5.52 0.85
N GLY A 58 -18.84 -5.14 0.30
CA GLY A 58 -20.07 -4.93 1.08
C GLY A 58 -20.36 -3.48 1.47
N SER A 59 -19.55 -2.49 1.07
CA SER A 59 -19.96 -1.08 1.12
C SER A 59 -20.92 -0.78 -0.05
N CYS A 60 -22.20 -1.14 0.12
CA CYS A 60 -23.31 -0.59 -0.68
C CYS A 60 -23.86 0.66 -0.01
#